data_AF-A0A800ISV4-F1
#
_entry.id   AF-A0A800ISV4-F1
#
_cell.length_a   1.000
_cell.length_b   1.000
_cell.length_c   1.000
_cell.angle_alpha   90.00
_cell.angle_beta   90.00
_cell.angle_gamma   90.00
#
_symmetry.space_group_name_H-M   'P 1'
#
loop_
_entity.id
_entity.type
_entity.pdbx_description
1 polymer ?
#
loop_
_entity_poly.entity_id
_entity_poly.type
_entity_poly.pdbx_seq_one_letter_code
_entity_poly.pdbx_strand_id
1 'polypeptide(L)'
;MSEISNSITSNMHKQASENYKIFLSNIKHDLTNPINAILGFSELILDYLKEGTDGQLIADVKNIHESGSLLFENINTYFTNNEGRDHKYIGDIINISELQFSIRTPISTILGMAELLKEDAGNNSTPYGKDINDSLDKIHMAGKSLLGHINELKKYSNVTVEEFLKNYRSDLYLNDSSLKLYKKIDGIDAPTKVGNILIIDDDKSNIELLDKIISKSMHKTHCAESANDALD
;
A
#
# COMPACT_ATOMS: atom_id res chain seq x y z
N MET A 1 32.29 1.86 37.54
CA MET A 1 32.49 2.12 36.09
C MET A 1 31.90 1.03 35.20
N SER A 2 31.94 -0.27 35.58
CA SER A 2 31.37 -1.35 34.76
C SER A 2 29.84 -1.33 34.67
N GLU A 3 29.12 -1.01 35.75
CA GLU A 3 27.64 -0.99 35.74
C GLU A 3 27.04 0.16 34.91
N ILE A 4 27.68 1.33 34.93
CA ILE A 4 27.25 2.49 34.12
C ILE A 4 27.54 2.24 32.63
N SER A 5 28.69 1.65 32.30
CA SER A 5 29.02 1.25 30.92
C SER A 5 28.04 0.20 30.40
N ASN A 6 27.71 -0.82 31.21
CA ASN A 6 26.74 -1.85 30.83
C ASN A 6 25.32 -1.30 30.66
N SER A 7 24.91 -0.34 31.50
CA SER A 7 23.60 0.33 31.38
C SER A 7 23.49 1.21 30.14
N ILE A 8 24.57 1.94 29.78
CA ILE A 8 24.61 2.75 28.56
C ILE A 8 24.59 1.87 27.32
N THR A 9 25.40 0.81 27.28
CA THR A 9 25.41 -0.16 26.17
C THR A 9 24.06 -0.87 26.02
N SER A 10 23.43 -1.28 27.13
CA SER A 10 22.09 -1.89 27.11
C SER A 10 21.00 -0.94 26.59
N ASN A 11 21.01 0.33 27.01
CA ASN A 11 20.06 1.32 26.52
C ASN A 11 20.27 1.65 25.04
N MET A 12 21.52 1.73 24.58
CA MET A 12 21.84 1.93 23.15
C MET A 12 21.37 0.75 22.29
N HIS A 13 21.56 -0.50 22.74
CA HIS A 13 21.04 -1.69 22.04
C HIS A 13 19.51 -1.70 21.99
N LYS A 14 18.83 -1.31 23.07
CA LYS A 14 17.36 -1.25 23.12
C LYS A 14 16.81 -0.17 22.18
N GLN A 15 17.43 1.01 22.16
CA GLN A 15 17.05 2.10 21.26
C GLN A 15 17.32 1.77 19.78
N ALA A 16 18.43 1.09 19.50
CA ALA A 16 18.74 0.56 18.17
C ALA A 16 17.68 -0.44 17.69
N SER A 17 17.21 -1.33 18.57
CA SER A 17 16.15 -2.29 18.27
C SER A 17 14.79 -1.62 18.01
N GLU A 18 14.44 -0.56 18.73
CA GLU A 18 13.18 0.16 18.50
C GLU A 18 13.20 1.00 17.23
N ASN A 19 14.27 1.74 16.96
CA ASN A 19 14.41 2.49 15.70
C ASN A 19 14.40 1.57 14.47
N TYR A 20 14.93 0.35 14.61
CA TYR A 20 14.85 -0.69 13.59
C TYR A 20 13.41 -1.13 13.30
N LYS A 21 12.62 -1.40 14.34
CA LYS A 21 11.20 -1.78 14.18
C LYS A 21 10.42 -0.66 13.50
N ILE A 22 10.64 0.59 13.92
CA ILE A 22 10.00 1.77 13.31
C ILE A 22 10.35 1.85 11.82
N PHE A 23 11.62 1.69 11.44
CA PHE A 23 12.02 1.68 10.04
C PHE A 23 11.33 0.58 9.22
N LEU A 24 11.29 -0.65 9.73
CA LEU A 24 10.58 -1.74 9.05
C LEU A 24 9.08 -1.47 8.95
N SER A 25 8.47 -0.89 9.99
CA SER A 25 7.09 -0.43 9.98
C SER A 25 6.85 0.55 8.83
N ASN A 26 7.76 1.50 8.65
CA ASN A 26 7.65 2.53 7.62
C ASN A 26 7.75 1.94 6.22
N ILE A 27 8.69 1.00 6.01
CA ILE A 27 8.77 0.30 4.73
C ILE A 27 7.51 -0.53 4.49
N LYS A 28 7.04 -1.27 5.49
CA LYS A 28 5.80 -2.06 5.40
C LYS A 28 4.63 -1.16 4.98
N HIS A 29 4.50 0.01 5.58
CA HIS A 29 3.48 1.01 5.26
C HIS A 29 3.61 1.52 3.81
N ASP A 30 4.78 2.02 3.43
CA ASP A 30 5.06 2.57 2.11
C ASP A 30 4.81 1.56 0.97
N LEU A 31 5.02 0.27 1.24
CA LEU A 31 4.71 -0.80 0.29
C LEU A 31 3.23 -1.21 0.29
N THR A 32 2.53 -1.05 1.41
CA THR A 32 1.12 -1.46 1.56
C THR A 32 0.17 -0.46 0.92
N ASN A 33 0.42 0.83 1.07
CA ASN A 33 -0.43 1.88 0.50
C ASN A 33 -0.70 1.70 -1.00
N PRO A 34 0.32 1.55 -1.88
CA PRO A 34 0.07 1.31 -3.29
C PRO A 34 -0.64 -0.04 -3.56
N ILE A 35 -0.44 -1.07 -2.73
CA ILE A 35 -1.16 -2.35 -2.88
C ILE A 35 -2.64 -2.19 -2.53
N ASN A 36 -2.95 -1.45 -1.47
CA ASN A 36 -4.33 -1.14 -1.09
C ASN A 36 -5.04 -0.32 -2.16
N ALA A 37 -4.35 0.63 -2.79
CA ALA A 37 -4.89 1.33 -3.94
C ALA A 37 -5.20 0.35 -5.10
N ILE A 38 -4.28 -0.54 -5.46
CA ILE A 38 -4.50 -1.55 -6.52
C ILE A 38 -5.74 -2.41 -6.23
N LEU A 39 -5.86 -2.93 -5.01
CA LEU A 39 -6.97 -3.78 -4.60
C LEU A 39 -8.30 -3.01 -4.53
N GLY A 40 -8.28 -1.83 -3.93
CA GLY A 40 -9.45 -0.99 -3.78
C GLY A 40 -10.02 -0.50 -5.11
N PHE A 41 -9.17 0.00 -6.00
CA PHE A 41 -9.61 0.45 -7.33
C PHE A 41 -10.02 -0.71 -8.24
N SER A 42 -9.40 -1.90 -8.13
CA SER A 42 -9.87 -3.07 -8.88
C SER A 42 -11.24 -3.55 -8.41
N GLU A 43 -11.49 -3.58 -7.09
CA GLU A 43 -12.82 -3.83 -6.52
C GLU A 43 -13.85 -2.77 -6.93
N LEU A 44 -13.46 -1.50 -6.98
CA LEU A 44 -14.31 -0.42 -7.45
C LEU A 44 -14.69 -0.59 -8.93
N ILE A 45 -13.74 -1.02 -9.77
CA ILE A 45 -14.02 -1.34 -11.17
C ILE A 45 -15.00 -2.52 -11.26
N LEU A 46 -14.77 -3.61 -10.52
CA LEU A 46 -15.67 -4.77 -10.51
C LEU A 46 -17.10 -4.41 -10.11
N ASP A 47 -17.27 -3.41 -9.24
CA ASP A 47 -18.59 -2.87 -8.90
C ASP A 47 -19.29 -2.13 -10.05
N TYR A 48 -18.55 -1.48 -10.94
CA TYR A 48 -19.09 -0.81 -12.12
C TYR A 48 -19.48 -1.79 -13.23
N LEU A 49 -18.78 -2.93 -13.31
CA LEU A 49 -18.95 -3.93 -14.37
C LEU A 49 -20.10 -4.95 -14.13
N LYS A 50 -21.15 -4.59 -13.38
CA LYS A 50 -22.30 -5.50 -13.07
C LYS A 50 -23.12 -5.89 -14.32
N GLU A 51 -24.09 -6.81 -14.12
CA GLU A 51 -24.82 -7.63 -15.12
C GLU A 51 -24.97 -7.01 -16.53
N GLY A 52 -24.48 -7.74 -17.55
CA GLY A 52 -24.51 -7.33 -18.97
C GLY A 52 -23.16 -6.89 -19.55
N THR A 53 -22.11 -6.85 -18.73
CA THR A 53 -20.75 -6.46 -19.12
C THR A 53 -19.96 -7.62 -19.73
N ASP A 54 -19.00 -7.31 -20.62
CA ASP A 54 -18.09 -8.29 -21.23
C ASP A 54 -17.36 -9.13 -20.16
N GLY A 55 -17.53 -10.45 -20.24
CA GLY A 55 -16.90 -11.39 -19.32
C GLY A 55 -15.38 -11.35 -19.34
N GLN A 56 -14.77 -10.94 -20.46
CA GLN A 56 -13.32 -10.81 -20.57
C GLN A 56 -12.79 -9.65 -19.73
N LEU A 57 -13.41 -8.47 -19.83
CA LEU A 57 -13.03 -7.31 -19.01
C LEU A 57 -13.13 -7.60 -17.50
N ILE A 58 -14.18 -8.31 -17.08
CA ILE A 58 -14.32 -8.75 -15.68
C ILE A 58 -13.17 -9.69 -15.29
N ALA A 59 -12.82 -10.65 -16.14
CA ALA A 59 -11.73 -11.58 -15.88
C ALA A 59 -10.38 -10.86 -15.77
N ASP A 60 -10.11 -9.89 -16.64
CA ASP A 60 -8.85 -9.14 -16.62
C ASP A 60 -8.71 -8.25 -15.37
N VAL A 61 -9.79 -7.60 -14.93
CA VAL A 61 -9.78 -6.83 -13.67
C VAL A 61 -9.60 -7.75 -12.47
N LYS A 62 -10.17 -8.97 -12.48
CA LYS A 62 -9.91 -9.98 -11.45
C LYS A 62 -8.44 -10.42 -11.43
N ASN A 63 -7.81 -10.60 -12.59
CA ASN A 63 -6.39 -10.92 -12.68
C ASN A 63 -5.49 -9.82 -12.06
N ILE A 64 -5.86 -8.55 -12.25
CA ILE A 64 -5.20 -7.42 -11.57
C ILE A 64 -5.36 -7.54 -10.05
N HIS A 65 -6.58 -7.77 -9.57
CA HIS A 65 -6.88 -7.92 -8.14
C HIS A 65 -6.13 -9.11 -7.51
N GLU A 66 -6.12 -10.27 -8.16
CA GLU A 66 -5.40 -11.46 -7.72
C GLU A 66 -3.89 -11.22 -7.69
N SER A 67 -3.34 -10.51 -8.69
CA SER A 67 -1.93 -10.12 -8.69
C SER A 67 -1.61 -9.15 -7.55
N GLY A 68 -2.51 -8.22 -7.23
CA GLY A 68 -2.37 -7.32 -6.07
C GLY A 68 -2.37 -8.08 -4.75
N SER A 69 -3.21 -9.11 -4.63
CA SER A 69 -3.25 -9.99 -3.46
C SER A 69 -1.95 -10.80 -3.32
N LEU A 70 -1.44 -11.33 -4.44
CA LEU A 70 -0.16 -12.04 -4.46
C LEU A 70 1.03 -11.12 -4.11
N LEU A 71 1.03 -9.85 -4.54
CA LEU A 71 2.04 -8.88 -4.10
C LEU A 71 2.05 -8.74 -2.58
N PHE A 72 0.88 -8.58 -1.99
CA PHE A 72 0.74 -8.46 -0.55
C PHE A 72 1.28 -9.70 0.18
N GLU A 73 0.86 -10.89 -0.24
CA GLU A 73 1.31 -12.15 0.37
C GLU A 73 2.82 -12.32 0.29
N ASN A 74 3.42 -12.00 -0.86
CA ASN A 74 4.86 -12.07 -1.06
C ASN A 74 5.61 -11.09 -0.15
N ILE A 75 5.12 -9.85 -0.04
CA ILE A 75 5.70 -8.83 0.84
C ILE A 75 5.56 -9.23 2.31
N ASN A 76 4.37 -9.67 2.73
CA ASN A 76 4.12 -10.06 4.12
C ASN A 76 4.98 -11.28 4.52
N THR A 77 5.03 -12.31 3.67
CA THR A 77 5.85 -13.51 3.89
C THR A 77 7.33 -13.13 4.01
N TYR A 78 7.78 -12.22 3.16
CA TYR A 78 9.15 -11.72 3.19
C TYR A 78 9.47 -11.02 4.52
N PHE A 79 8.64 -10.07 4.96
CA PHE A 79 8.90 -9.37 6.22
C PHE A 79 8.79 -10.29 7.44
N THR A 80 7.87 -11.27 7.43
CA THR A 80 7.72 -12.24 8.52
C THR A 80 8.96 -13.14 8.67
N ASN A 81 9.55 -13.59 7.57
CA ASN A 81 10.70 -14.51 7.59
C ASN A 81 12.03 -13.86 8.02
N ASN A 82 12.08 -12.54 8.05
CA ASN A 82 13.28 -11.75 8.36
C ASN A 82 13.21 -11.04 9.73
N GLU A 83 12.21 -11.35 10.57
CA GLU A 83 12.15 -10.83 11.94
C GLU A 83 13.19 -11.51 12.86
N GLY A 84 13.93 -10.73 13.65
CA GLY A 84 14.74 -11.24 14.78
C GLY A 84 16.17 -11.71 14.48
N ARG A 85 16.77 -11.31 13.35
CA ARG A 85 18.16 -11.64 13.00
C ARG A 85 19.11 -10.47 13.26
N ASP A 86 20.28 -10.73 13.84
CA ASP A 86 21.37 -9.75 13.95
C ASP A 86 21.99 -9.52 12.57
N HIS A 87 21.63 -8.41 11.93
CA HIS A 87 22.13 -8.05 10.61
C HIS A 87 23.09 -6.88 10.68
N LYS A 88 24.22 -6.98 9.97
CA LYS A 88 25.24 -5.92 9.91
C LYS A 88 24.85 -4.82 8.92
N TYR A 89 24.26 -5.18 7.79
CA TYR A 89 23.82 -4.26 6.74
C TYR A 89 22.30 -4.27 6.59
N ILE A 90 21.73 -3.13 6.21
CA ILE A 90 20.30 -3.00 5.90
C ILE A 90 19.90 -3.89 4.71
N GLY A 91 20.80 -4.14 3.75
CA GLY A 91 20.56 -5.08 2.65
C GLY A 91 20.53 -6.55 3.05
N ASP A 92 21.03 -6.92 4.23
CA ASP A 92 20.89 -8.29 4.74
C ASP A 92 19.51 -8.51 5.36
N ILE A 93 18.91 -7.42 5.88
CA ILE A 93 17.56 -7.38 6.45
C ILE A 93 16.53 -7.38 5.31
N ILE A 94 16.79 -6.50 4.35
CA ILE A 94 16.02 -6.37 3.14
C ILE A 94 16.88 -7.02 2.05
N ASN A 95 16.89 -8.35 1.96
CA ASN A 95 17.30 -9.07 0.74
C ASN A 95 16.47 -8.59 -0.46
N ILE A 96 16.82 -7.43 -1.02
CA ILE A 96 16.04 -6.74 -2.06
C ILE A 96 15.98 -7.58 -3.31
N SER A 97 17.00 -8.40 -3.58
CA SER A 97 16.98 -9.30 -4.73
C SER A 97 15.86 -10.34 -4.62
N GLU A 98 15.67 -10.94 -3.45
CA GLU A 98 14.59 -11.89 -3.20
C GLU A 98 13.22 -11.23 -3.23
N LEU A 99 13.08 -10.07 -2.59
CA LEU A 99 11.84 -9.27 -2.63
C LEU A 99 11.50 -8.85 -4.06
N GLN A 100 12.47 -8.36 -4.84
CA GLN A 100 12.27 -7.97 -6.23
C GLN A 100 11.92 -9.14 -7.12
N PHE A 101 12.48 -10.32 -6.84
CA PHE A 101 12.13 -11.52 -7.59
C PHE A 101 10.69 -11.93 -7.32
N SER A 102 10.25 -11.95 -6.05
CA SER A 102 8.91 -12.41 -5.67
C SER A 102 7.79 -11.50 -6.21
N ILE A 103 8.03 -10.20 -6.31
CA ILE A 103 7.02 -9.24 -6.75
C ILE A 103 7.04 -8.94 -8.25
N ARG A 104 8.10 -9.33 -8.98
CA ARG A 104 8.29 -8.96 -10.40
C ARG A 104 7.12 -9.41 -11.28
N THR A 105 6.74 -10.67 -11.17
CA THR A 105 5.66 -11.24 -11.98
C THR A 105 4.33 -10.53 -11.72
N PRO A 106 3.82 -10.47 -10.47
CA PRO A 106 2.52 -9.85 -10.23
C PRO A 106 2.51 -8.35 -10.56
N ILE A 107 3.60 -7.60 -10.33
CA ILE A 107 3.63 -6.18 -10.70
C ILE A 107 3.66 -5.96 -12.21
N SER A 108 4.36 -6.80 -12.97
CA SER A 108 4.34 -6.76 -14.43
C SER A 108 2.95 -7.08 -14.98
N THR A 109 2.24 -8.04 -14.39
CA THR A 109 0.86 -8.35 -14.73
C THR A 109 -0.05 -7.14 -14.50
N ILE A 110 0.02 -6.52 -13.32
CA ILE A 110 -0.80 -5.34 -12.98
C ILE A 110 -0.56 -4.19 -13.94
N LEU A 111 0.70 -3.85 -14.20
CA LEU A 111 1.06 -2.74 -15.09
C LEU A 111 0.60 -3.01 -16.52
N GLY A 112 0.93 -4.19 -17.05
CA GLY A 112 0.58 -4.57 -18.42
C GLY A 112 -0.93 -4.65 -18.64
N MET A 113 -1.66 -5.28 -17.72
CA MET A 113 -3.12 -5.36 -17.83
C MET A 113 -3.78 -4.00 -17.67
N ALA A 114 -3.34 -3.16 -16.73
CA ALA A 114 -3.90 -1.82 -16.57
C ALA A 114 -3.67 -0.95 -17.82
N GLU A 115 -2.51 -1.04 -18.47
CA GLU A 115 -2.24 -0.34 -19.73
C GLU A 115 -3.13 -0.84 -20.87
N LEU A 116 -3.22 -2.17 -21.07
CA LEU A 116 -4.07 -2.76 -22.11
C LEU A 116 -5.54 -2.40 -21.93
N LEU A 117 -6.07 -2.57 -20.70
CA LEU A 117 -7.46 -2.27 -20.40
C LEU A 117 -7.81 -0.79 -20.58
N LYS A 118 -6.85 0.12 -20.39
CA LYS A 118 -7.07 1.56 -20.65
C LYS A 118 -7.21 1.86 -22.13
N GLU A 119 -6.42 1.20 -22.98
CA GLU A 119 -6.52 1.35 -24.44
C GLU A 119 -7.88 0.85 -24.94
N ASP A 120 -8.39 -0.24 -24.36
CA ASP A 120 -9.69 -0.82 -24.71
C ASP A 120 -10.89 -0.10 -24.09
N ALA A 121 -10.76 0.44 -22.87
CA ALA A 121 -11.84 1.14 -22.17
C ALA A 121 -12.31 2.42 -22.89
N GLY A 122 -11.45 3.05 -23.68
CA GLY A 122 -11.82 4.19 -24.54
C GLY A 122 -12.81 3.83 -25.66
N ASN A 123 -12.94 2.54 -25.99
CA ASN A 123 -13.80 2.03 -27.07
C ASN A 123 -15.13 1.45 -26.56
N ASN A 124 -15.28 1.23 -25.25
CA ASN A 124 -16.43 0.56 -24.66
C ASN A 124 -17.49 1.55 -24.17
N SER A 125 -18.71 1.45 -24.70
CA SER A 125 -19.86 2.33 -24.44
C SER A 125 -20.53 2.14 -23.07
N THR A 126 -19.77 1.85 -22.01
CA THR A 126 -20.35 1.70 -20.67
C THR A 126 -20.61 3.09 -20.05
N PRO A 127 -21.71 3.29 -19.30
CA PRO A 127 -21.97 4.54 -18.60
C PRO A 127 -20.87 4.93 -17.61
N TYR A 128 -20.07 3.97 -17.15
CA TYR A 128 -18.99 4.13 -16.19
C TYR A 128 -17.59 4.11 -16.84
N GLY A 129 -17.48 4.21 -18.17
CA GLY A 129 -16.21 4.06 -18.87
C GLY A 129 -15.13 5.04 -18.39
N LYS A 130 -15.52 6.27 -18.06
CA LYS A 130 -14.62 7.26 -17.46
C LYS A 130 -14.13 6.84 -16.07
N ASP A 131 -15.05 6.45 -15.17
CA ASP A 131 -14.68 6.02 -13.81
C ASP A 131 -13.79 4.77 -13.82
N ILE A 132 -14.03 3.86 -14.76
CA ILE A 132 -13.18 2.69 -14.98
C ILE A 132 -11.78 3.11 -15.44
N ASN A 133 -11.68 4.00 -16.44
CA ASN A 133 -10.39 4.49 -16.95
C ASN A 133 -9.60 5.24 -15.87
N ASP A 134 -10.27 6.13 -15.12
CA ASP A 134 -9.69 6.85 -13.99
C ASP A 134 -9.17 5.85 -12.93
N SER A 135 -9.94 4.79 -12.63
CA SER A 135 -9.53 3.75 -11.67
C SER A 135 -8.34 2.91 -12.19
N LEU A 136 -8.31 2.57 -13.48
CA LEU A 136 -7.17 1.89 -14.10
C LEU A 136 -5.91 2.77 -14.08
N ASP A 137 -6.05 4.08 -14.24
CA ASP A 137 -4.96 5.04 -14.07
C ASP A 137 -4.41 5.01 -12.65
N LYS A 138 -5.28 4.97 -11.63
CA LYS A 138 -4.86 4.87 -10.23
C LYS A 138 -4.14 3.56 -9.93
N ILE A 139 -4.63 2.43 -10.46
CA ILE A 139 -3.96 1.12 -10.36
C ILE A 139 -2.56 1.20 -10.98
N HIS A 140 -2.45 1.78 -12.17
CA HIS A 140 -1.17 1.89 -12.87
C HIS A 140 -0.17 2.81 -12.13
N MET A 141 -0.64 3.95 -11.63
CA MET A 141 0.18 4.86 -10.80
C MET A 141 0.64 4.19 -9.51
N ALA A 142 -0.24 3.45 -8.84
CA ALA A 142 0.09 2.69 -7.63
C ALA A 142 1.14 1.60 -7.90
N GLY A 143 1.01 0.86 -9.02
CA GLY A 143 2.03 -0.09 -9.45
C GLY A 143 3.40 0.57 -9.70
N LYS A 144 3.43 1.77 -10.29
CA LYS A 144 4.66 2.56 -10.47
C LYS A 144 5.24 3.07 -9.15
N SER A 145 4.39 3.56 -8.24
CA SER A 145 4.77 4.00 -6.90
C SER A 145 5.43 2.85 -6.14
N LEU A 146 4.82 1.66 -6.14
CA LEU A 146 5.37 0.46 -5.52
C LEU A 146 6.79 0.15 -6.05
N LEU A 147 6.98 0.10 -7.37
CA LEU A 147 8.31 -0.06 -7.98
C LEU A 147 9.30 1.03 -7.53
N GLY A 148 8.83 2.27 -7.40
CA GLY A 148 9.60 3.39 -6.84
C GLY A 148 10.10 3.09 -5.44
N HIS A 149 9.21 2.77 -4.50
CA HIS A 149 9.56 2.44 -3.12
C HIS A 149 10.57 1.29 -3.05
N ILE A 150 10.36 0.22 -3.83
CA ILE A 150 11.27 -0.93 -3.89
C ILE A 150 12.65 -0.56 -4.45
N ASN A 151 12.72 0.34 -5.43
CA ASN A 151 13.98 0.82 -5.97
C ASN A 151 14.69 1.76 -4.97
N GLU A 152 13.96 2.55 -4.19
CA GLU A 152 14.53 3.35 -3.11
C GLU A 152 15.17 2.46 -2.04
N LEU A 153 14.60 1.29 -1.73
CA LEU A 153 15.20 0.32 -0.82
C LEU A 153 16.62 -0.08 -1.23
N LYS A 154 16.93 -0.13 -2.54
CA LYS A 154 18.30 -0.43 -3.04
C LYS A 154 19.34 0.53 -2.53
N LYS A 155 18.98 1.80 -2.28
CA LYS A 155 19.92 2.81 -1.78
C LYS A 155 20.46 2.45 -0.40
N TYR A 156 19.67 1.73 0.40
CA TYR A 156 20.04 1.33 1.75
C TYR A 156 20.76 -0.02 1.80
N SER A 157 20.79 -0.79 0.71
CA SER A 157 21.35 -2.16 0.70
C SER A 157 22.76 -2.29 1.29
N ASN A 158 23.62 -1.29 1.06
CA ASN A 158 25.01 -1.30 1.51
C ASN A 158 25.25 -0.47 2.79
N VAL A 159 24.21 0.10 3.39
CA VAL A 159 24.31 0.93 4.60
C VAL A 159 24.32 0.02 5.82
N THR A 160 25.24 0.28 6.77
CA THR A 160 25.25 -0.47 8.04
C THR A 160 24.08 -0.07 8.92
N VAL A 161 23.59 -0.99 9.75
CA VAL A 161 22.52 -0.67 10.72
C VAL A 161 22.95 0.49 11.63
N GLU A 162 24.21 0.51 12.08
CA GLU A 162 24.74 1.60 12.92
C GLU A 162 24.71 2.97 12.22
N GLU A 163 25.17 3.03 10.96
CA GLU A 163 25.17 4.28 10.17
C GLU A 163 23.76 4.76 9.86
N PHE A 164 22.86 3.83 9.56
CA PHE A 164 21.44 4.10 9.36
C PHE A 164 20.83 4.72 10.63
N LEU A 165 21.00 4.08 11.78
CA LEU A 165 20.44 4.51 13.05
C LEU A 165 20.95 5.86 13.53
N LYS A 166 22.18 6.25 13.17
CA LYS A 166 22.75 7.56 13.51
C LYS A 166 22.05 8.72 12.80
N ASN A 167 21.55 8.46 11.59
CA ASN A 167 20.94 9.48 10.74
C ASN A 167 19.40 9.35 10.67
N TYR A 168 18.84 8.24 11.15
CA TYR A 168 17.41 7.99 11.13
C TYR A 168 16.71 8.75 12.26
N ARG A 169 15.93 9.76 11.85
CA ARG A 169 15.01 10.51 12.69
C ARG A 169 13.71 9.70 12.81
N SER A 170 13.35 9.26 14.02
CA SER A 170 12.25 8.35 14.31
C SER A 170 10.86 9.01 14.31
N ASP A 171 10.67 10.04 13.48
CA ASP A 171 9.54 10.98 13.60
C ASP A 171 8.27 10.45 12.94
N LEU A 172 8.38 9.36 12.18
CA LEU A 172 7.34 8.85 11.30
C LEU A 172 6.96 7.45 11.78
N TYR A 173 5.72 7.33 12.25
CA TYR A 173 5.01 6.11 12.65
C TYR A 173 5.56 5.36 13.89
N LEU A 174 5.04 5.75 15.07
CA LEU A 174 5.33 5.10 16.36
C LEU A 174 4.46 3.84 16.63
N ASN A 175 3.48 3.56 15.78
CA ASN A 175 2.56 2.44 15.97
C ASN A 175 2.92 1.29 15.04
N ASP A 176 2.81 0.07 15.55
CA ASP A 176 2.92 -1.18 14.81
C ASP A 176 1.97 -1.13 13.59
N SER A 177 2.51 -0.77 12.43
CA SER A 177 1.74 -0.65 11.20
C SER A 177 1.44 -2.06 10.72
N SER A 178 0.41 -2.66 11.30
CA SER A 178 -0.14 -3.92 10.81
C SER A 178 -0.47 -3.74 9.33
N LEU A 179 0.02 -4.64 8.48
CA LEU A 179 -0.32 -4.73 7.08
C LEU A 179 -1.84 -4.99 6.95
N LYS A 180 -2.65 -3.92 6.88
CA LYS A 180 -4.10 -4.02 6.71
C LYS A 180 -4.43 -3.90 5.24
N LEU A 181 -4.92 -5.00 4.68
CA LEU A 181 -5.45 -5.02 3.33
C LEU A 181 -6.80 -4.31 3.26
N TYR A 182 -7.01 -3.61 2.15
CA TYR A 182 -8.36 -3.33 1.68
C TYR A 182 -9.11 -4.66 1.54
N LYS A 183 -10.23 -4.80 2.26
CA LYS A 183 -11.11 -5.95 2.17
C LYS A 183 -12.54 -5.46 2.04
N LYS A 184 -13.16 -5.78 0.92
CA LYS A 184 -14.59 -5.59 0.75
C LYS A 184 -15.34 -6.54 1.69
N ILE A 185 -16.32 -6.00 2.39
CA ILE A 185 -17.22 -6.78 3.25
C ILE A 185 -18.56 -6.89 2.55
N ASP A 186 -18.86 -8.08 2.05
CA ASP A 186 -20.14 -8.37 1.43
C ASP A 186 -21.25 -8.56 2.48
N GLY A 187 -22.50 -8.32 2.08
CA GLY A 187 -23.67 -8.59 2.92
C GLY A 187 -23.97 -7.53 3.98
N ILE A 188 -23.39 -6.34 3.86
CA ILE A 188 -23.81 -5.17 4.65
C ILE A 188 -24.95 -4.48 3.91
N ASP A 189 -26.11 -4.35 4.58
CA ASP A 189 -27.24 -3.59 4.04
C ASP A 189 -26.85 -2.13 3.79
N ALA A 190 -27.36 -1.57 2.69
CA ALA A 190 -27.17 -0.16 2.41
C ALA A 190 -27.66 0.70 3.59
N PRO A 191 -26.89 1.71 4.02
CA PRO A 191 -27.29 2.53 5.15
C PRO A 191 -28.65 3.18 4.87
N THR A 192 -29.58 3.06 5.82
CA THR A 192 -30.93 3.65 5.72
C THR A 192 -30.94 5.16 5.93
N LYS A 193 -29.80 5.74 6.33
CA LYS A 193 -29.60 7.16 6.57
C LYS A 193 -28.39 7.66 5.80
N VAL A 194 -28.56 8.80 5.14
CA VAL A 194 -27.47 9.57 4.53
C VAL A 194 -26.94 10.59 5.53
N GLY A 195 -25.69 11.03 5.36
CA GLY A 195 -24.99 11.87 6.31
C GLY A 195 -23.70 12.46 5.73
N ASN A 196 -23.05 13.31 6.52
CA ASN A 196 -21.74 13.89 6.20
C ASN A 196 -20.64 13.04 6.85
N ILE A 197 -19.61 12.67 6.09
CA ILE A 197 -18.49 11.85 6.54
C ILE A 197 -17.20 12.60 6.28
N LEU A 198 -16.36 12.72 7.30
CA LEU A 198 -15.02 13.29 7.21
C LEU A 198 -14.02 12.14 7.01
N ILE A 199 -13.23 12.21 5.93
CA ILE A 199 -12.18 11.26 5.55
C ILE A 199 -10.84 11.98 5.79
N ILE A 200 -10.01 11.41 6.65
CA ILE A 200 -8.67 11.90 6.95
C ILE A 200 -7.69 10.75 6.77
N ASP A 201 -6.77 10.90 5.83
CA ASP A 201 -5.73 9.92 5.53
C ASP A 201 -4.52 10.67 4.96
N ASP A 202 -3.31 10.22 5.26
CA ASP A 202 -2.08 10.83 4.73
C ASP A 202 -1.80 10.39 3.28
N ASP A 203 -2.49 9.37 2.79
CA ASP A 203 -2.42 8.93 1.40
C ASP A 203 -3.63 9.42 0.60
N LYS A 204 -3.35 10.32 -0.36
CA LYS A 204 -4.36 10.86 -1.28
C LYS A 204 -5.13 9.80 -2.07
N SER A 205 -4.50 8.66 -2.38
CA SER A 205 -5.15 7.55 -3.09
C SER A 205 -6.20 6.88 -2.22
N ASN A 206 -5.92 6.74 -0.92
CA ASN A 206 -6.90 6.23 0.06
C ASN A 206 -8.08 7.18 0.19
N ILE A 207 -7.81 8.50 0.30
CA ILE A 207 -8.86 9.53 0.35
C ILE A 207 -9.78 9.40 -0.87
N GLU A 208 -9.22 9.39 -2.07
CA GLU A 208 -9.98 9.36 -3.33
C GLU A 208 -10.78 8.06 -3.50
N LEU A 209 -10.19 6.93 -3.13
CA LEU A 209 -10.87 5.63 -3.14
C LEU A 209 -12.07 5.63 -2.18
N LEU A 210 -11.85 6.05 -0.93
CA LEU A 210 -12.90 6.11 0.09
C LEU A 210 -13.99 7.09 -0.31
N ASP A 211 -13.63 8.25 -0.86
CA ASP A 211 -14.57 9.22 -1.39
C ASP A 211 -15.49 8.62 -2.46
N LYS A 212 -14.90 7.91 -3.44
CA LYS A 212 -15.65 7.21 -4.49
C LYS A 212 -16.55 6.10 -3.93
N ILE A 213 -16.07 5.29 -3.00
CA ILE A 213 -16.85 4.20 -2.38
C ILE A 213 -18.03 4.77 -1.59
N ILE A 214 -17.78 5.76 -0.73
CA ILE A 214 -18.77 6.31 0.20
C ILE A 214 -19.82 7.11 -0.57
N SER A 215 -19.42 7.89 -1.57
CA SER A 215 -20.33 8.69 -2.40
C SER A 215 -21.39 7.84 -3.14
N LYS A 216 -21.10 6.56 -3.43
CA LYS A 216 -22.08 5.63 -4.01
C LYS A 216 -23.28 5.33 -3.10
N SER A 217 -23.11 5.51 -1.79
CA SER A 217 -24.17 5.34 -0.80
C SER A 217 -24.89 6.66 -0.44
N MET A 218 -24.74 7.69 -1.28
CA MET A 218 -25.40 9.01 -1.14
C MET A 218 -24.97 9.80 0.11
N HIS A 219 -23.89 9.40 0.77
CA HIS A 219 -23.23 10.22 1.78
C HIS A 219 -22.51 11.39 1.13
N LYS A 220 -22.41 12.52 1.86
CA LYS A 220 -21.53 13.63 1.49
C LYS A 220 -20.20 13.45 2.21
N THR A 221 -19.12 13.55 1.48
CA THR A 221 -17.76 13.40 1.99
C THR A 221 -17.09 14.76 2.16
N HIS A 222 -16.19 14.84 3.13
CA HIS A 222 -15.27 15.93 3.36
C HIS A 222 -13.89 15.30 3.50
N CYS A 223 -12.92 15.75 2.73
CA CYS A 223 -11.62 15.08 2.61
C CYS A 223 -10.51 16.01 3.11
N ALA A 224 -9.57 15.46 3.87
CA ALA A 224 -8.39 16.17 4.37
C ALA A 224 -7.16 15.24 4.37
N GLU A 225 -5.99 15.78 4.05
CA GLU A 225 -4.71 15.03 4.06
C GLU A 225 -4.07 14.97 5.46
N SER A 226 -4.60 15.75 6.42
CA SER A 226 -4.16 15.71 7.81
C SER A 226 -5.25 16.18 8.78
N ALA A 227 -5.05 15.91 10.07
CA ALA A 227 -5.94 16.40 11.12
C ALA A 227 -5.95 17.94 11.20
N ASN A 228 -4.84 18.60 10.83
CA ASN A 228 -4.78 20.05 10.80
C ASN A 228 -5.61 20.60 9.63
N ASP A 229 -5.49 20.01 8.44
CA ASP A 229 -6.25 20.43 7.26
C ASP A 229 -7.76 20.22 7.44
N ALA A 230 -8.16 19.30 8.32
CA ALA A 230 -9.57 19.01 8.62
C ALA A 230 -10.22 20.02 9.57
N LEU A 231 -9.43 20.84 10.27
CA LEU A 231 -9.91 21.82 11.24
C LEU A 231 -10.11 23.22 10.64
N ASP A 232 -9.57 23.47 9.45
CA ASP A 232 -9.72 24.71 8.67
C ASP A 232 -11.01 24.72 7.81
#